data_AF-A0A4U7B7R6-F1
#
_entry.id   AF-A0A4U7B7R6-F1
#
_cell.length_a   1.000
_cell.length_b   1.000
_cell.length_c   1.000
_cell.angle_alpha   90.00
_cell.angle_beta   90.00
_cell.angle_gamma   90.00
#
_symmetry.space_group_name_H-M   'P 1'
#
loop_
_entity.id
_entity.type
_entity.pdbx_description
1 polymer ?
#
loop_
_entity_poly.entity_id
_entity_poly.type
_entity_poly.pdbx_seq_one_letter_code
_entity_poly.pdbx_strand_id
1 'polypeptide(L)'
;MAQGEMPPPSNPLADIEAAHDTFSLNIMSGNQVSARTTAVLKHLQQPAPSDEKASKPVLVCLRARANVVNKLVTITEIVKRQLATEKVKIYQYNVLGSEMITLKPKSAAGKDGKGGADGDAGEEDEEEAFEVMGGKDKVRNVPTLTVYLSLAAVQKLRRQHGEQTNMDN
;
A
#
# COMPACT_ATOMS: atom_id res chain seq x y z
N MET A 1 5.60 -41.80 -7.86
CA MET A 1 6.23 -40.47 -7.74
C MET A 1 5.12 -39.49 -7.40
N ALA A 2 4.99 -39.10 -6.13
CA ALA A 2 4.00 -38.13 -5.71
C ALA A 2 4.54 -36.72 -5.98
N GLN A 3 3.74 -35.89 -6.65
CA GLN A 3 4.07 -34.49 -6.91
C GLN A 3 4.19 -33.77 -5.56
N GLY A 4 5.36 -33.21 -5.30
CA GLY A 4 5.60 -32.39 -4.10
C GLY A 4 4.82 -31.10 -4.24
N GLU A 5 3.64 -31.05 -3.62
CA GLU A 5 2.88 -29.83 -3.43
C GLU A 5 3.74 -28.89 -2.58
N MET A 6 4.29 -27.82 -3.18
CA MET A 6 5.01 -26.82 -2.42
C MET A 6 4.04 -26.23 -1.40
N PRO A 7 4.39 -26.18 -0.10
CA PRO A 7 3.55 -25.53 0.88
C PRO A 7 3.29 -24.09 0.44
N PRO A 8 2.05 -23.58 0.62
CA PRO A 8 1.74 -22.20 0.30
C PRO A 8 2.77 -21.30 0.99
N PRO A 9 3.23 -20.21 0.33
CA PRO A 9 4.21 -19.33 0.92
C PRO A 9 3.69 -18.89 2.28
N SER A 10 4.43 -19.23 3.34
CA SER A 10 4.07 -18.86 4.70
C SER A 10 3.96 -17.35 4.74
N ASN A 11 2.75 -16.80 4.91
CA ASN A 11 2.55 -15.37 5.04
C ASN A 11 3.28 -14.94 6.33
N PRO A 12 4.46 -14.28 6.26
CA PRO A 12 5.28 -14.00 7.45
C PRO A 12 4.57 -13.04 8.41
N LEU A 13 3.49 -12.40 7.94
CA LEU A 13 2.67 -11.44 8.64
C LEU A 13 1.40 -12.06 9.25
N ALA A 14 1.06 -13.32 8.97
CA ALA A 14 -0.15 -13.97 9.49
C ALA A 14 -0.23 -13.91 11.02
N ASP A 15 0.89 -14.15 11.72
CA ASP A 15 0.90 -14.05 13.19
C ASP A 15 0.70 -12.61 13.68
N ILE A 16 1.13 -11.62 12.90
CA ILE A 16 0.96 -10.20 13.24
C ILE A 16 -0.51 -9.83 13.07
N GLU A 17 -1.13 -10.24 11.96
CA GLU A 17 -2.55 -10.06 11.71
C GLU A 17 -3.41 -10.77 12.77
N ALA A 18 -2.98 -11.92 13.27
CA ALA A 18 -3.67 -12.62 14.34
C ALA A 18 -3.56 -11.90 15.71
N ALA A 19 -2.45 -11.22 15.97
CA ALA A 19 -2.17 -10.53 17.23
C ALA A 19 -2.75 -9.10 17.31
N HIS A 20 -3.12 -8.50 16.17
CA HIS A 20 -3.57 -7.11 16.07
C HIS A 20 -4.98 -7.02 15.49
N ASP A 21 -5.68 -5.93 15.79
CA ASP A 21 -6.86 -5.55 15.00
C ASP A 21 -6.37 -4.86 13.73
N THR A 22 -6.35 -5.59 12.61
CA THR A 22 -5.69 -5.14 11.38
C THR A 22 -6.70 -4.50 10.43
N PHE A 23 -6.39 -3.27 10.00
CA PHE A 23 -7.19 -2.55 9.01
C PHE A 23 -6.38 -2.26 7.75
N SER A 24 -6.74 -2.89 6.64
CA SER A 24 -5.99 -2.82 5.38
C SER A 24 -6.64 -1.88 4.36
N LEU A 25 -5.86 -0.97 3.79
CA LEU A 25 -6.27 -0.03 2.76
C LEU A 25 -5.32 -0.07 1.56
N ASN A 26 -5.89 -0.36 0.39
CA ASN A 26 -5.19 -0.17 -0.88
C ASN A 26 -5.35 1.29 -1.36
N ILE A 27 -4.22 1.92 -1.68
CA ILE A 27 -4.15 3.27 -2.22
C ILE A 27 -4.06 3.19 -3.74
N MET A 28 -5.00 3.86 -4.39
CA MET A 28 -5.16 3.91 -5.85
C MET A 28 -5.25 5.36 -6.34
N SER A 29 -5.11 5.55 -7.65
CA SER A 29 -5.15 6.88 -8.29
C SER A 29 -6.47 7.60 -8.06
N GLY A 30 -7.59 6.88 -7.98
CA GLY A 30 -8.92 7.45 -7.69
C GLY A 30 -9.18 7.79 -6.22
N ASN A 31 -8.33 7.37 -5.27
CA ASN A 31 -8.55 7.71 -3.85
C ASN A 31 -8.23 9.17 -3.56
N GLN A 32 -9.12 9.82 -2.79
CA GLN A 32 -8.88 11.15 -2.22
C GLN A 32 -7.96 11.06 -1.01
N VAL A 33 -6.93 11.91 -0.97
CA VAL A 33 -5.95 11.95 0.13
C VAL A 33 -6.65 12.21 1.45
N SER A 34 -7.49 13.25 1.52
CA SER A 34 -8.25 13.63 2.72
C SER A 34 -9.09 12.47 3.28
N ALA A 35 -9.89 11.82 2.43
CA ALA A 35 -10.74 10.70 2.84
C ALA A 35 -9.93 9.53 3.42
N ARG A 36 -8.78 9.20 2.81
CA ARG A 36 -7.90 8.13 3.30
C ARG A 36 -7.21 8.52 4.61
N THR A 37 -6.71 9.74 4.71
CA THR A 37 -6.15 10.26 5.97
C THR A 37 -7.17 10.17 7.10
N THR A 38 -8.40 10.65 6.89
CA THR A 38 -9.47 10.58 7.90
C THR A 38 -9.79 9.14 8.29
N ALA A 39 -9.86 8.22 7.32
CA ALA A 39 -10.09 6.81 7.61
C ALA A 39 -8.98 6.21 8.47
N VAL A 40 -7.71 6.49 8.15
CA VAL A 40 -6.55 6.01 8.92
C VAL A 40 -6.59 6.51 10.35
N LEU A 41 -6.77 7.82 10.55
CA LEU A 41 -6.88 8.40 11.89
C LEU A 41 -8.01 7.79 12.69
N LYS A 42 -9.20 7.66 12.09
CA LYS A 42 -10.37 7.06 12.73
C LYS A 42 -10.04 5.68 13.27
N HIS A 43 -9.38 4.83 12.48
CA HIS A 43 -9.03 3.48 12.91
C HIS A 43 -7.93 3.46 13.96
N LEU A 44 -6.87 4.28 13.81
CA LEU A 44 -5.80 4.35 14.80
C LEU A 44 -6.28 4.82 16.17
N GLN A 45 -7.23 5.76 16.20
CA GLN A 45 -7.76 6.38 17.41
C GLN A 45 -9.05 5.73 17.90
N GLN A 46 -9.43 4.57 17.37
CA GLN A 46 -10.58 3.83 17.87
C GLN A 46 -10.33 3.48 19.35
N PRO A 47 -11.24 3.87 20.26
CA PRO A 47 -11.11 3.50 21.66
C PRO A 47 -11.16 1.99 21.80
N ALA A 48 -10.30 1.44 22.66
CA ALA A 48 -10.36 0.02 23.01
C ALA A 48 -11.77 -0.30 23.55
N PRO A 49 -12.41 -1.40 23.12
CA PRO A 49 -13.69 -1.83 23.70
C PRO A 49 -13.55 -1.92 25.22
N SER A 50 -14.54 -1.37 25.91
CA SER A 50 -14.59 -1.21 27.38
C SER A 50 -14.76 -2.53 28.15
N ASP A 51 -14.83 -3.66 27.47
CA ASP A 51 -14.91 -4.98 28.09
C ASP A 51 -13.51 -5.50 28.42
N GLU A 52 -13.31 -5.93 29.66
CA GLU A 52 -12.04 -6.28 30.35
C GLU A 52 -11.15 -7.36 29.67
N LYS A 53 -11.46 -7.81 28.45
CA LYS A 53 -10.55 -8.62 27.65
C LYS A 53 -9.59 -7.72 26.89
N ALA A 54 -8.30 -7.86 27.20
CA ALA A 54 -7.16 -7.22 26.53
C ALA A 54 -7.43 -6.98 25.04
N SER A 55 -7.83 -5.75 24.70
CA SER A 55 -8.09 -5.38 23.30
C SER A 55 -6.79 -5.48 22.54
N LYS A 56 -6.83 -6.15 21.38
CA LYS A 56 -5.68 -6.21 20.48
C LYS A 56 -5.32 -4.79 20.04
N PRO A 57 -4.03 -4.44 19.97
CA PRO A 57 -3.61 -3.15 19.45
C PRO A 57 -3.99 -3.04 17.96
N VAL A 58 -4.40 -1.84 17.55
CA VAL A 58 -4.74 -1.57 16.14
C VAL A 58 -3.48 -1.50 15.29
N LEU A 59 -3.55 -2.10 14.10
CA LEU A 59 -2.52 -2.05 13.07
C LEU A 59 -3.14 -1.65 11.73
N VAL A 60 -2.84 -0.45 11.24
CA VAL A 60 -3.30 -0.01 9.92
C VAL A 60 -2.25 -0.36 8.88
N CYS A 61 -2.66 -1.05 7.82
CA CYS A 61 -1.82 -1.47 6.70
C CYS A 61 -2.20 -0.67 5.44
N LEU A 62 -1.32 0.21 4.98
CA LEU A 62 -1.48 0.95 3.74
C LEU A 62 -0.65 0.30 2.65
N ARG A 63 -1.23 -0.03 1.49
CA ARG A 63 -0.50 -0.64 0.37
C ARG A 63 -0.71 0.13 -0.93
N ALA A 64 0.35 0.30 -1.70
CA ALA A 64 0.33 0.98 -2.99
C ALA A 64 1.30 0.36 -3.99
N ARG A 65 0.94 0.39 -5.28
CA ARG A 65 1.84 0.09 -6.39
C ARG A 65 2.64 1.33 -6.79
N ALA A 66 3.79 1.13 -7.45
CA ALA A 66 4.76 2.17 -7.79
C ALA A 66 4.16 3.50 -8.28
N ASN A 67 3.21 3.47 -9.22
CA ASN A 67 2.59 4.67 -9.80
C ASN A 67 1.77 5.53 -8.80
N VAL A 68 1.42 4.98 -7.64
CA VAL A 68 0.60 5.65 -6.60
C VAL A 68 1.27 5.68 -5.23
N VAL A 69 2.55 5.27 -5.12
CA VAL A 69 3.32 5.28 -3.87
C VAL A 69 3.44 6.69 -3.29
N ASN A 70 3.68 7.71 -4.13
CA ASN A 70 3.79 9.10 -3.67
C ASN A 70 2.54 9.56 -2.92
N LYS A 71 1.36 9.10 -3.35
CA LYS A 71 0.09 9.38 -2.65
C LYS A 71 0.03 8.67 -1.30
N LEU A 72 0.46 7.41 -1.23
CA LEU A 72 0.53 6.66 0.04
C LEU A 72 1.44 7.38 1.05
N VAL A 73 2.63 7.80 0.61
CA VAL A 73 3.57 8.55 1.46
C VAL A 73 2.93 9.85 1.92
N THR A 74 2.27 10.59 1.02
CA THR A 74 1.55 11.83 1.37
C THR A 74 0.51 11.61 2.46
N ILE A 75 -0.33 10.57 2.33
CA ILE A 75 -1.33 10.20 3.34
C ILE A 75 -0.65 9.90 4.68
N THR A 76 0.40 9.08 4.66
CA THR A 76 1.17 8.69 5.85
C THR A 76 1.75 9.90 6.58
N GLU A 77 2.38 10.83 5.85
CA GLU A 77 2.97 12.03 6.45
C GLU A 77 1.93 13.03 6.97
N ILE A 78 0.74 13.11 6.36
CA ILE A 78 -0.36 13.92 6.92
C ILE A 78 -0.82 13.32 8.25
N VAL A 79 -1.04 12.00 8.32
CA VAL A 79 -1.44 11.30 9.56
C VAL A 79 -0.42 11.56 10.67
N LYS A 80 0.89 11.40 10.38
CA LYS A 80 1.96 11.65 11.38
C LYS A 80 1.95 13.08 11.89
N ARG A 81 1.75 14.07 11.02
CA ARG A 81 1.69 15.49 11.40
C ARG A 81 0.46 15.82 12.27
N GLN A 82 -0.69 15.21 11.99
CA GLN A 82 -1.89 15.38 12.80
C GLN A 82 -1.69 14.79 14.20
N LEU A 83 -1.20 13.55 14.30
CA LEU A 83 -0.90 12.93 15.59
C LEU A 83 0.20 13.66 16.37
N ALA A 84 1.21 14.20 15.69
CA ALA A 84 2.24 15.01 16.34
C ALA A 84 1.66 16.29 16.98
N THR A 85 0.67 16.91 16.33
CA THR A 85 -0.06 18.08 16.89
C THR A 85 -0.81 17.71 18.17
N GLU A 86 -1.32 16.48 18.24
CA GLU A 86 -2.00 15.91 19.41
C GLU A 86 -1.03 15.30 20.44
N LYS A 87 0.29 15.41 20.19
CA LYS A 87 1.37 14.79 21.00
C LYS A 87 1.25 13.26 21.11
N VAL A 88 0.64 12.62 20.11
CA VAL A 88 0.52 11.16 20.03
C VAL A 88 1.70 10.60 19.24
N LYS A 89 2.43 9.68 19.87
CA LYS A 89 3.51 8.93 19.23
C LYS A 89 2.92 7.85 18.32
N ILE A 90 3.45 7.72 17.11
CA ILE A 90 3.09 6.68 16.15
C ILE A 90 4.34 5.94 15.69
N TYR A 91 4.19 4.62 15.50
CA TYR A 91 5.20 3.71 14.99
C TYR A 91 4.86 3.32 13.56
N GLN A 92 5.85 3.46 12.68
CA GLN A 92 5.76 3.18 11.26
C GLN A 92 6.76 2.08 10.89
N TYR A 93 6.31 1.12 10.08
CA TYR A 93 7.12 0.04 9.53
C TYR A 93 6.93 -0.04 8.02
N ASN A 94 8.02 0.02 7.24
CA ASN A 94 7.96 0.07 5.77
C ASN A 94 8.41 -1.26 5.18
N VAL A 95 7.62 -1.78 4.24
CA VAL A 95 7.90 -3.05 3.55
C VAL A 95 7.84 -2.82 2.05
N LEU A 96 8.95 -3.14 1.37
CA LEU A 96 9.03 -3.18 -0.08
C LEU A 96 8.70 -4.60 -0.57
N GLY A 97 7.91 -4.66 -1.63
CA GLY A 97 7.55 -5.90 -2.31
C GLY A 97 7.38 -5.67 -3.80
N SER A 98 6.89 -6.67 -4.49
CA SER A 98 6.58 -6.57 -5.91
C SER A 98 5.40 -7.47 -6.28
N GLU A 99 4.64 -7.08 -7.29
CA GLU A 99 3.47 -7.80 -7.79
C GLU A 99 3.58 -7.97 -9.31
N MET A 100 3.37 -9.20 -9.79
CA MET A 100 3.30 -9.47 -11.23
C MET A 100 1.95 -9.02 -11.77
N ILE A 101 1.95 -8.04 -12.67
CA ILE A 101 0.74 -7.56 -13.35
C ILE A 101 0.77 -7.91 -14.82
N THR A 102 -0.38 -8.29 -15.36
CA THR A 102 -0.54 -8.52 -16.80
C THR A 102 -1.25 -7.32 -17.41
N LEU A 103 -0.55 -6.62 -18.31
CA LEU A 103 -1.08 -5.49 -19.05
C LEU A 103 -1.62 -5.99 -20.39
N LYS A 104 -2.93 -5.78 -20.59
CA LYS A 104 -3.55 -6.00 -21.90
C LYS A 104 -3.07 -4.90 -22.86
N PRO A 105 -2.82 -5.22 -24.14
CA PRO A 105 -2.54 -4.20 -25.14
C PRO A 105 -3.71 -3.21 -25.24
N LYS A 106 -3.41 -1.91 -25.36
CA LYS A 106 -4.42 -0.91 -25.68
C LYS A 106 -4.89 -1.18 -27.12
N SER A 107 -6.12 -1.67 -27.30
CA SER A 107 -6.74 -1.74 -28.62
C SER A 107 -6.89 -0.33 -29.16
N ALA A 108 -6.36 -0.08 -30.36
CA ALA A 108 -6.43 1.21 -31.06
C ALA A 108 -7.85 1.54 -31.57
N ALA A 109 -8.84 1.55 -30.69
CA ALA A 109 -10.22 1.88 -31.03
C ALA A 109 -10.77 2.94 -30.06
N GLY A 110 -11.05 4.13 -30.59
CA GLY A 110 -11.86 5.15 -29.93
C GLY A 110 -11.09 6.36 -29.43
N LYS A 111 -10.75 7.27 -30.35
CA LYS A 111 -10.38 8.65 -30.05
C LYS A 111 -11.66 9.42 -29.72
N ASP A 112 -12.22 9.23 -28.52
CA ASP A 112 -13.28 10.08 -27.97
C ASP A 112 -12.86 10.58 -26.60
N GLY A 113 -12.62 11.89 -26.53
CA GLY A 113 -11.96 12.54 -25.40
C GLY A 113 -12.82 12.60 -24.14
N LYS A 114 -12.24 12.17 -23.02
CA LYS A 114 -12.20 12.92 -21.74
C LYS A 114 -11.38 12.16 -20.69
N GLY A 115 -10.31 12.81 -20.21
CA GLY A 115 -9.86 12.68 -18.82
C GLY A 115 -8.84 11.59 -18.51
N GLY A 116 -7.66 12.03 -18.04
CA GLY A 116 -6.74 11.18 -17.31
C GLY A 116 -5.29 11.44 -17.70
N ALA A 117 -4.67 12.41 -17.04
CA ALA A 117 -3.21 12.59 -17.07
C ALA A 117 -2.54 11.35 -16.44
N ASP A 118 -2.29 10.33 -17.25
CA ASP A 118 -1.26 9.32 -17.00
C ASP A 118 -0.06 9.73 -17.85
N GLY A 119 0.74 10.65 -17.31
CA GLY A 119 2.00 11.09 -17.90
C GLY A 119 3.07 10.02 -17.71
N ASP A 120 3.11 9.06 -18.62
CA ASP A 120 4.29 8.25 -18.91
C ASP A 120 5.27 9.16 -19.66
N ALA A 121 6.15 9.83 -18.92
CA ALA A 121 7.20 10.65 -19.50
C ALA A 121 8.44 9.78 -19.70
N GLY A 122 8.64 9.32 -20.94
CA GLY A 122 9.88 8.67 -21.35
C GLY A 122 9.72 7.78 -22.57
N GLU A 123 9.66 8.39 -23.75
CA GLU A 123 10.38 8.01 -24.98
C GLU A 123 9.73 8.74 -26.17
N GLU A 124 10.44 9.76 -26.66
CA GLU A 124 10.27 10.25 -28.02
C GLU A 124 10.76 9.15 -28.95
N ASP A 125 9.90 8.60 -29.81
CA ASP A 125 10.36 8.07 -31.09
C ASP A 125 9.22 7.99 -32.12
N GLU A 126 9.66 8.04 -33.36
CA GLU A 126 9.04 8.59 -34.56
C GLU A 126 7.83 7.84 -35.14
N GLU A 127 7.10 8.55 -36.00
CA GLU A 127 5.98 8.06 -36.80
C GLU A 127 6.38 6.93 -37.75
N GLU A 128 5.90 5.69 -37.54
CA GLU A 128 5.74 4.73 -38.64
C GLU A 128 4.45 3.91 -38.50
N ALA A 129 3.58 4.05 -39.51
CA ALA A 129 2.32 3.34 -39.67
C ALA A 129 2.57 1.84 -39.96
N PHE A 130 2.65 1.02 -38.92
CA PHE A 130 2.62 -0.45 -39.02
C PHE A 130 1.27 -1.03 -38.59
N GLU A 131 0.85 -2.10 -39.26
CA GLU A 131 -0.31 -2.91 -38.87
C GLU A 131 -0.06 -3.52 -37.48
N VAL A 132 -0.96 -3.21 -36.53
CA VAL A 132 -0.91 -3.71 -35.16
C VAL A 132 -1.26 -5.20 -35.15
N MET A 133 -0.25 -6.06 -35.28
CA MET A 133 -0.35 -7.46 -34.89
C MET A 133 -0.86 -7.52 -33.45
N GLY A 134 -2.01 -8.15 -33.22
CA GLY A 134 -2.69 -8.20 -31.93
C GLY A 134 -1.70 -8.41 -30.78
N GLY A 135 -1.55 -7.39 -29.93
CA GLY A 135 -0.50 -7.35 -28.93
C GLY A 135 -0.60 -8.53 -27.96
N LYS A 136 0.52 -9.17 -27.65
CA LYS A 136 0.57 -10.15 -26.57
C LYS A 136 0.40 -9.44 -25.23
N ASP A 137 -0.25 -10.11 -24.29
CA ASP A 137 -0.32 -9.66 -22.91
C ASP A 137 1.11 -9.44 -22.36
N LYS A 138 1.39 -8.22 -21.88
CA LYS A 138 2.70 -7.86 -21.33
C LYS A 138 2.67 -8.06 -19.82
N VAL A 139 3.37 -9.09 -19.33
CA VAL A 139 3.56 -9.31 -17.89
C VAL A 139 4.72 -8.44 -17.39
N ARG A 140 4.49 -7.65 -16.35
CA ARG A 140 5.53 -6.81 -15.71
C ARG A 140 5.56 -7.08 -14.20
N ASN A 141 6.76 -7.13 -13.62
CA ASN A 141 6.92 -7.07 -12.18
C ASN A 141 6.86 -5.61 -11.72
N VAL A 142 5.89 -5.26 -10.87
CA VAL A 142 5.69 -3.87 -10.41
C VAL A 142 5.99 -3.77 -8.92
N PRO A 143 6.88 -2.84 -8.51
CA PRO A 143 7.16 -2.60 -7.11
C PRO A 143 5.91 -2.16 -6.33
N THR A 144 5.82 -2.61 -5.08
CA THR A 144 4.78 -2.23 -4.12
C THR A 144 5.41 -1.74 -2.83
N LEU A 145 4.85 -0.68 -2.24
CA LEU A 145 5.17 -0.25 -0.89
C LEU A 145 3.98 -0.58 0.02
N THR A 146 4.28 -1.20 1.16
CA THR A 146 3.34 -1.38 2.26
C THR A 146 3.87 -0.65 3.49
N VAL A 147 3.02 0.15 4.12
CA VAL A 147 3.33 0.90 5.34
C VAL A 147 2.38 0.46 6.42
N TYR A 148 2.94 -0.04 7.52
CA TYR A 148 2.20 -0.35 8.74
C TYR A 148 2.29 0.81 9.71
N LEU A 149 1.16 1.15 10.30
CA LEU A 149 1.01 2.22 11.28
C LEU A 149 0.34 1.67 12.54
N SER A 150 0.93 1.94 13.70
CA SER A 150 0.34 1.59 14.99
C SER A 150 0.68 2.63 16.06
N LEU A 151 -0.19 2.79 17.05
CA LEU A 151 0.08 3.59 18.24
C LEU A 151 0.90 2.83 19.29
N ALA A 152 1.08 1.51 19.11
CA ALA A 152 1.92 0.68 19.96
C ALA A 152 3.10 0.10 19.16
N ALA A 153 4.24 -0.10 19.83
CA ALA A 153 5.42 -0.68 19.18
C ALA A 153 5.19 -2.17 18.87
N VAL A 154 5.40 -2.57 17.62
CA VAL A 154 5.25 -3.95 17.15
C VAL A 154 6.63 -4.59 16.99
N GLN A 155 7.05 -5.34 18.01
CA GLN A 155 8.41 -5.91 18.09
C GLN A 155 8.78 -6.80 16.89
N LYS A 156 7.83 -7.58 16.37
CA LYS A 156 8.07 -8.46 15.22
C LYS A 156 8.35 -7.63 13.94
N LEU A 157 7.55 -6.59 13.69
CA LEU A 157 7.76 -5.68 12.55
C LEU A 157 9.05 -4.88 12.71
N ARG A 158 9.36 -4.38 13.92
CA ARG A 158 10.63 -3.69 14.20
C ARG A 158 11.84 -4.53 13.85
N ARG A 159 11.84 -5.82 14.23
CA ARG A 159 12.95 -6.74 13.95
C ARG A 159 13.10 -7.05 12.46
N GLN A 160 11.99 -7.14 11.74
CA GLN A 160 11.99 -7.53 10.32
C GLN A 160 12.23 -6.36 9.37
N HIS A 161 11.76 -5.15 9.72
CA HIS A 161 11.66 -4.03 8.78
C HIS A 161 12.23 -2.71 9.31
N GLY A 162 12.76 -2.70 10.54
CA GLY A 162 13.14 -1.46 11.23
C GLY A 162 11.92 -0.67 11.70
N GLU A 163 12.12 0.40 12.45
CA GLU A 163 11.05 1.21 13.05
C GLU A 163 11.33 2.69 12.81
N GLN A 164 10.29 3.43 12.43
CA GLN A 164 10.33 4.89 12.30
C GLN A 164 9.25 5.50 13.20
N THR A 165 9.56 6.61 13.88
CA THR A 165 8.63 7.35 14.74
C THR A 165 8.49 8.80 14.28
N ASN A 166 7.38 9.44 14.66
CA ASN A 166 7.14 10.88 14.39
C ASN A 166 7.69 11.82 15.48
N MET A 167 8.24 11.25 16.55
CA MET A 167 8.79 11.98 17.71
C MET A 167 10.19 11.47 18.01
N ASP A 168 11.04 12.37 18.49
CA ASP A 168 12.38 12.04 18.99
C ASP A 168 12.27 11.07 20.19
N ASN A 169 13.25 10.17 20.30
CA ASN A 169 13.35 9.20 21.39
C ASN A 169 14.07 9.78 22.61
#